data_AF-A0A382AEF1-F1
#
_entry.id   AF-A0A382AEF1-F1
#
_cell.length_a   1.000
_cell.length_b   1.000
_cell.length_c   1.000
_cell.angle_alpha   90.00
_cell.angle_beta   90.00
_cell.angle_gamma   90.00
#
_symmetry.space_group_name_H-M   'P 1'
#
loop_
_entity.id
_entity.type
_entity.pdbx_description
1 polymer ?
#
loop_
_entity_poly.entity_id
_entity_poly.type
_entity_poly.pdbx_seq_one_letter_code
_entity_poly.pdbx_strand_id
1 'polypeptide(L)' 'MIRRLYLKDFAIIKQLTINIKNGLTVITGETGAGKSIIL' A
#
# COMPACT_ATOMS: atom_id res chain seq x y z
N MET A 1 -4.32 4.82 15.22
CA MET A 1 -3.28 4.13 14.44
C MET A 1 -3.93 3.34 13.33
N ILE A 2 -3.45 3.46 12.09
CA ILE A 2 -4.04 2.77 10.93
C ILE A 2 -3.81 1.27 11.09
N ARG A 3 -4.88 0.47 10.94
CA ARG A 3 -4.83 -1.00 11.08
C ARG A 3 -4.92 -1.73 9.75
N ARG A 4 -5.56 -1.11 8.77
CA ARG A 4 -5.78 -1.67 7.43
C ARG A 4 -5.81 -0.55 6.40
N LEU A 5 -5.17 -0.78 5.27
CA LEU A 5 -5.30 0.00 4.04
C LEU A 5 -6.02 -0.85 3.01
N TYR A 6 -7.06 -0.29 2.39
CA TYR A 6 -7.80 -0.91 1.29
C TYR A 6 -7.85 0.07 0.13
N LEU A 7 -7.38 -0.37 -1.04
CA LEU A 7 -7.45 0.39 -2.29
C LEU A 7 -8.20 -0.45 -3.32
N LYS A 8 -9.06 0.21 -4.10
CA LYS A 8 -9.78 -0.40 -5.21
C LYS A 8 -9.94 0.65 -6.32
N ASP A 9 -9.62 0.26 -7.55
CA ASP A 9 -9.75 1.09 -8.75
C ASP A 9 -9.11 2.48 -8.61
N PHE A 10 -7.90 2.55 -8.02
CA PHE A 10 -7.18 3.80 -7.76
C PHE A 10 -5.82 3.81 -8.46
N ALA A 11 -5.60 4.80 -9.34
CA ALA A 11 -4.42 4.90 -10.19
C ALA A 11 -4.13 3.57 -10.93
N ILE A 12 -2.97 2.95 -10.72
CA ILE A 12 -2.62 1.64 -11.33
C ILE A 12 -3.12 0.44 -10.52
N ILE A 13 -3.76 0.64 -9.38
CA ILE A 13 -4.13 -0.41 -8.42
C ILE A 13 -5.59 -0.82 -8.65
N LYS A 14 -5.79 -2.05 -9.16
CA LYS A 14 -7.13 -2.64 -9.29
C LYS A 14 -7.73 -3.00 -7.93
N GLN A 15 -6.97 -3.71 -7.09
CA GLN A 15 -7.38 -4.03 -5.72
C GLN A 15 -6.14 -4.34 -4.87
N LEU A 16 -6.04 -3.72 -3.69
CA LEU A 16 -4.98 -3.96 -2.70
C LEU A 16 -5.55 -3.94 -1.29
N THR A 17 -5.09 -4.84 -0.44
CA THR A 17 -5.43 -4.85 0.99
C THR A 17 -4.17 -5.12 1.79
N ILE A 18 -3.81 -4.18 2.67
CA ILE A 18 -2.65 -4.30 3.56
C ILE A 18 -3.14 -4.20 4.99
N ASN A 19 -2.86 -5.22 5.81
CA ASN A 19 -3.04 -5.13 7.26
C ASN A 19 -1.75 -4.61 7.87
N ILE A 20 -1.81 -3.43 8.48
CA ILE A 20 -0.65 -2.79 9.09
C ILE A 20 -0.44 -3.43 10.47
N LYS A 21 0.71 -4.09 10.64
CA LYS A 21 1.12 -4.69 11.91
C LYS A 21 1.90 -3.67 12.73
N ASN A 22 1.89 -3.84 14.05
CA ASN A 22 2.75 -3.05 14.93
C ASN A 22 4.22 -3.31 14.60
N GLY A 23 5.05 -2.28 14.70
CA GLY A 23 6.48 -2.33 14.34
C GLY A 23 6.77 -1.63 13.02
N LEU A 24 7.93 -1.90 12.44
CA LEU A 24 8.38 -1.29 11.18
C LEU A 24 7.71 -1.99 9.99
N THR A 25 6.99 -1.22 9.17
CA THR A 25 6.50 -1.68 7.87
C THR A 25 7.34 -1.04 6.78
N VAL A 26 8.00 -1.85 5.95
CA VAL A 26 8.80 -1.39 4.81
C VAL A 26 8.08 -1.77 3.51
N ILE A 27 7.88 -0.79 2.63
CA ILE A 27 7.30 -0.98 1.30
C ILE A 27 8.42 -0.81 0.27
N THR A 28 8.71 -1.87 -0.48
CA THR A 28 9.75 -1.89 -1.53
C THR A 28 9.13 -2.14 -2.90
N GLY A 29 9.93 -1.98 -3.96
CA GLY A 29 9.49 -2.12 -5.35
C GLY A 29 10.34 -1.29 -6.30
N GLU A 30 10.17 -1.50 -7.60
CA GLU A 30 10.88 -0.77 -8.65
C GLU A 30 10.29 0.64 -8.88
N THR A 31 10.90 1.42 -9.78
CA THR A 31 10.35 2.71 -10.22
C THR A 31 9.05 2.47 -10.98
N GLY A 32 7.99 3.22 -10.65
CA GLY A 32 6.67 3.06 -11.28
C GLY A 32 5.79 1.96 -10.67
N ALA A 33 6.29 1.18 -9.70
CA ALA A 33 5.52 0.10 -9.05
C ALA A 33 4.35 0.59 -8.14
N GLY A 34 4.09 1.89 -8.08
CA GLY A 34 2.97 2.44 -7.32
C GLY A 34 3.19 2.60 -5.81
N LYS A 35 4.44 2.55 -5.33
CA LYS A 35 4.74 2.76 -3.89
C LYS A 35 4.21 4.09 -3.35
N SER A 36 4.32 5.17 -4.12
CA SER A 36 3.82 6.50 -3.74
C SER A 36 2.30 6.61 -3.69
N ILE A 37 1.57 5.61 -4.20
CA ILE A 37 0.10 5.54 -4.16
C ILE A 37 -0.37 5.01 -2.78
N ILE A 38 0.53 4.34 -2.05
CA ILE A 38 0.26 3.70 -0.76
C ILE A 38 0.54 4.66 0.42
N LEU A 39 1.34 5.73 0.20
CA LEU A 39 1.74 6.76 1.18
C LEU A 39 0.90 8.03 1.01
#